data_AF-A0A8B3F9X4-F1
#
_entry.id   AF-A0A8B3F9X4-F1
#
_cell.length_a   1.000
_cell.length_b   1.000
_cell.length_c   1.000
_cell.angle_alpha   90.00
_cell.angle_beta   90.00
_cell.angle_gamma   90.00
#
_symmetry.space_group_name_H-M   'P 1'
#
loop_
_entity.id
_entity.type
_entity.pdbx_description
1 polymer ?
#
loop_
_entity_poly.entity_id
_entity_poly.type
_entity_poly.pdbx_seq_one_letter_code
_entity_poly.pdbx_strand_id
1 'polypeptide(L)'
;MNKQVEFYMEPVRFFKNPLFLSGSKMASSKHDVITKKDDALKLIFSQDVPSGYWIWDDFFSGLISELILDDNYDLAQKSIVERIIAENDDTLKETIRKRKEYLIRKKAVLADNSEYDEFVKEVGDECNYMLMMLSVQRYLKGEGVNNKLEELFDIFKMGFLPCGVKKNANEIVVFDPSVLTVV
;
A
#
# COMPACT_ATOMS: atom_id res chain seq x y z
N MET A 1 7.74 19.18 14.78
CA MET A 1 8.02 17.85 14.21
C MET A 1 9.35 17.88 13.46
N ASN A 2 10.15 16.83 13.60
CA ASN A 2 11.40 16.66 12.86
C ASN A 2 11.07 16.34 11.39
N LYS A 3 11.52 17.17 10.43
CA LYS A 3 11.22 16.99 8.99
C LYS A 3 11.63 15.61 8.46
N GLN A 4 12.73 15.06 8.96
CA GLN A 4 13.18 13.73 8.59
C GLN A 4 12.19 12.65 9.05
N VAL A 5 11.65 12.78 10.26
CA VAL A 5 10.63 11.85 10.79
C VAL A 5 9.36 11.89 9.96
N GLU A 6 8.92 13.09 9.58
CA GLU A 6 7.76 13.23 8.71
C GLU A 6 7.96 12.55 7.36
N PHE A 7 9.14 12.71 6.77
CA PHE A 7 9.47 12.14 5.47
C PHE A 7 9.43 10.60 5.46
N TYR A 8 10.10 9.95 6.42
CA TYR A 8 10.15 8.49 6.43
C TYR A 8 8.89 7.85 7.04
N MET A 9 8.13 8.55 7.87
CA MET A 9 6.85 8.03 8.40
C MET A 9 5.67 8.24 7.44
N GLU A 10 5.80 9.11 6.45
CA GLU A 10 4.73 9.39 5.49
C GLU A 10 4.12 8.12 4.86
N PRO A 11 4.91 7.14 4.34
CA PRO A 11 4.35 5.94 3.72
C PRO A 11 3.48 5.09 4.65
N VAL A 12 4.01 4.73 5.83
CA VAL A 12 3.25 3.92 6.80
C VAL A 12 2.03 4.64 7.36
N ARG A 13 2.07 5.99 7.47
CA ARG A 13 0.90 6.79 7.84
C ARG A 13 -0.13 6.85 6.71
N PHE A 14 0.32 6.80 5.45
CA PHE A 14 -0.56 6.80 4.28
C PHE A 14 -1.49 5.60 4.26
N PHE A 15 -1.13 4.47 4.86
CA PHE A 15 -2.01 3.30 4.98
C PHE A 15 -3.37 3.61 5.65
N LYS A 16 -3.43 4.63 6.51
CA LYS A 16 -4.68 5.10 7.15
C LYS A 16 -5.32 6.29 6.45
N ASN A 17 -4.74 6.76 5.35
CA ASN A 17 -5.23 7.90 4.60
C ASN A 17 -6.52 7.52 3.87
N PRO A 18 -7.55 8.40 3.81
CA PRO A 18 -8.75 8.14 3.02
C PRO A 18 -8.53 7.90 1.52
N LEU A 19 -7.37 8.30 0.98
CA LEU A 19 -6.96 8.03 -0.40
C LEU A 19 -6.34 6.63 -0.59
N PHE A 20 -6.01 5.93 0.49
CA PHE A 20 -5.45 4.58 0.39
C PHE A 20 -6.47 3.65 -0.28
N LEU A 21 -6.09 3.11 -1.43
CA LEU A 21 -6.91 2.23 -2.27
C LEU A 21 -8.30 2.81 -2.61
N SER A 22 -8.45 4.15 -2.63
CA SER A 22 -9.75 4.79 -2.89
C SER A 22 -10.24 4.68 -4.33
N GLY A 23 -9.40 4.15 -5.23
CA GLY A 23 -9.55 4.26 -6.67
C GLY A 23 -9.20 5.64 -7.21
N SER A 24 -8.93 5.69 -8.51
CA SER A 24 -8.52 6.92 -9.17
C SER A 24 -9.71 7.77 -9.56
N LYS A 25 -9.59 9.09 -9.35
CA LYS A 25 -10.53 10.09 -9.89
C LYS A 25 -10.13 10.57 -11.28
N MET A 26 -8.99 10.13 -11.80
CA MET A 26 -8.46 10.55 -13.10
C MET A 26 -8.93 9.60 -14.22
N ALA A 27 -9.38 10.18 -15.32
CA ALA A 27 -9.90 9.46 -16.47
C ALA A 27 -8.84 8.63 -17.24
N SER A 28 -7.55 8.86 -16.99
CA SER A 28 -6.45 8.12 -17.62
C SER A 28 -5.34 7.84 -16.61
N SER A 29 -5.05 6.56 -16.38
CA SER A 29 -3.82 6.14 -15.69
C SER A 29 -2.66 6.15 -16.68
N LYS A 30 -1.47 6.55 -16.21
CA LYS A 30 -0.20 6.36 -16.95
C LYS A 30 0.27 4.89 -16.92
N HIS A 31 -0.36 4.08 -16.07
CA HIS A 31 -0.09 2.67 -15.88
C HIS A 31 -1.18 1.84 -16.55
N ASP A 32 -0.79 0.66 -17.05
CA ASP A 32 -1.75 -0.33 -17.50
C ASP A 32 -2.62 -0.83 -16.34
N VAL A 33 -3.94 -0.75 -16.52
CA VAL A 33 -4.94 -1.06 -15.49
C VAL A 33 -5.52 -2.46 -15.70
N ILE A 34 -5.36 -3.31 -14.68
CA ILE A 34 -6.06 -4.59 -14.54
C ILE A 34 -7.49 -4.29 -14.11
N THR A 35 -8.47 -4.83 -14.85
CA THR A 35 -9.89 -4.49 -14.67
C THR A 35 -10.66 -5.51 -13.84
N LYS A 36 -10.06 -6.68 -13.56
CA LYS A 36 -10.68 -7.75 -12.77
C LYS A 36 -9.91 -7.96 -11.47
N LYS A 37 -10.65 -8.02 -10.37
CA LYS A 37 -10.12 -8.28 -9.03
C LYS A 37 -9.28 -9.55 -8.97
N ASP A 38 -9.82 -10.66 -9.48
CA ASP A 38 -9.15 -11.97 -9.41
C ASP A 38 -7.82 -11.99 -10.19
N ASP A 39 -7.74 -11.26 -11.31
CA ASP A 39 -6.50 -11.12 -12.06
C ASP A 39 -5.46 -10.31 -11.28
N ALA A 40 -5.88 -9.24 -10.58
CA ALA A 40 -5.00 -8.45 -9.73
C ALA A 40 -4.49 -9.26 -8.53
N LEU A 41 -5.37 -10.02 -7.87
CA LEU A 41 -5.01 -10.92 -6.78
C LEU A 41 -4.08 -12.04 -7.25
N LYS A 42 -4.32 -12.59 -8.45
CA LYS A 42 -3.43 -13.58 -9.05
C LYS A 42 -2.04 -12.98 -9.29
N LEU A 43 -1.94 -11.77 -9.81
CA LEU A 43 -0.64 -11.15 -10.11
C LEU A 43 0.16 -10.81 -8.85
N ILE A 44 -0.48 -10.39 -7.76
CA ILE A 44 0.21 -9.98 -6.53
C ILE A 44 0.56 -11.17 -5.61
N PHE A 45 -0.29 -12.21 -5.55
CA PHE A 45 -0.12 -13.31 -4.58
C PHE A 45 0.27 -14.67 -5.18
N SER A 46 0.09 -14.90 -6.48
CA SER A 46 0.35 -16.21 -7.09
C SER A 46 1.80 -16.39 -7.51
N GLN A 47 2.28 -17.62 -7.41
CA GLN A 47 3.52 -18.08 -8.06
C GLN A 47 3.28 -18.52 -9.52
N ASP A 48 2.06 -18.95 -9.84
CA ASP A 48 1.61 -19.19 -11.21
C ASP A 48 1.03 -17.88 -11.76
N VAL A 49 1.85 -17.06 -12.42
CA VAL A 49 1.42 -15.82 -13.09
C VAL A 49 1.51 -15.98 -14.61
N PRO A 50 0.70 -15.24 -15.40
CA PRO A 50 0.80 -15.30 -16.85
C PRO A 50 2.23 -14.96 -17.31
N SER A 51 2.73 -15.63 -18.36
CA SER A 51 4.14 -15.62 -18.77
C SER A 51 4.75 -14.24 -18.98
N GLY A 52 3.94 -13.25 -19.36
CA GLY A 52 4.34 -11.85 -19.54
C GLY A 52 4.62 -11.06 -18.26
N TYR A 53 4.33 -11.62 -17.08
CA TYR A 53 4.51 -10.97 -15.79
C TYR A 53 5.64 -11.61 -14.97
N TRP A 54 6.29 -10.79 -14.15
CA TRP A 54 7.14 -11.25 -13.06
C TRP A 54 6.29 -11.81 -11.92
N ILE A 55 6.86 -12.76 -11.18
CA ILE A 55 6.34 -13.14 -9.87
C ILE A 55 6.56 -11.94 -8.94
N TRP A 56 5.48 -11.46 -8.33
CA TRP A 56 5.51 -10.24 -7.51
C TRP A 56 6.49 -10.34 -6.34
N ASP A 57 6.44 -11.45 -5.61
CA ASP A 57 7.30 -11.69 -4.45
C ASP A 57 8.80 -11.68 -4.81
N ASP A 58 9.19 -12.34 -5.91
CA ASP A 58 10.56 -12.32 -6.42
C ASP A 58 11.00 -10.90 -6.82
N PHE A 59 10.13 -10.18 -7.53
CA PHE A 59 10.40 -8.80 -7.94
C PHE A 59 10.59 -7.89 -6.73
N PHE A 60 9.66 -7.95 -5.77
CA PHE A 60 9.67 -7.10 -4.60
C PHE A 60 10.83 -7.44 -3.66
N SER A 61 11.10 -8.72 -3.44
CA SER A 61 12.28 -9.20 -2.70
C SER A 61 13.59 -8.73 -3.33
N GLY A 62 13.69 -8.79 -4.66
CA GLY A 62 14.83 -8.22 -5.38
C GLY A 62 14.99 -6.72 -5.13
N LEU A 63 13.89 -5.97 -5.17
CA LEU A 63 13.86 -4.52 -4.98
C LEU A 63 14.33 -4.09 -3.58
N ILE A 64 14.01 -4.86 -2.54
CA ILE A 64 14.33 -4.52 -1.15
C ILE A 64 15.59 -5.21 -0.61
N SER A 65 16.20 -6.11 -1.38
CA SER A 65 17.33 -6.93 -0.93
C SER A 65 18.49 -6.11 -0.35
N GLU A 66 18.88 -5.02 -1.02
CA GLU A 66 19.94 -4.12 -0.54
C GLU A 66 19.57 -3.37 0.75
N LEU A 67 18.27 -3.13 0.99
CA LEU A 67 17.80 -2.48 2.22
C LEU A 67 17.92 -3.44 3.40
N ILE A 68 17.55 -4.71 3.20
CA ILE A 68 17.61 -5.75 4.24
C ILE A 68 19.07 -6.03 4.65
N LEU A 69 20.00 -5.89 3.71
CA LEU A 69 21.44 -6.09 3.95
C LEU A 69 22.13 -4.85 4.56
N ASP A 70 21.43 -3.73 4.75
CA ASP A 70 21.99 -2.52 5.37
C ASP A 70 22.20 -2.74 6.87
N ASP A 71 23.38 -2.42 7.40
CA ASP A 71 23.73 -2.59 8.82
C ASP A 71 22.75 -1.86 9.77
N ASN A 72 22.06 -0.82 9.28
CA ASN A 72 21.09 -0.06 10.07
C ASN A 72 19.63 -0.48 9.84
N TYR A 73 19.37 -1.56 9.09
CA TYR A 73 18.02 -2.04 8.78
C TYR A 73 17.17 -2.29 10.03
N ASP A 74 17.70 -3.05 11.00
CA ASP A 74 17.00 -3.37 12.25
C ASP A 74 16.70 -2.11 13.08
N LEU A 75 17.63 -1.16 13.08
CA LEU A 75 17.45 0.13 13.74
C LEU A 75 16.34 0.95 13.08
N ALA A 76 16.32 0.98 11.74
CA ALA A 76 15.28 1.66 10.96
C ALA A 76 13.90 1.06 11.26
N GLN A 77 13.75 -0.26 11.16
CA GLN A 77 12.50 -0.96 11.46
C GLN A 77 12.03 -0.67 12.88
N LYS A 78 12.91 -0.84 13.87
CA LYS A 78 12.58 -0.58 15.28
C LYS A 78 12.10 0.86 15.47
N SER A 79 12.81 1.84 14.90
CA SER A 79 12.44 3.25 15.03
C SER A 79 11.07 3.55 14.42
N ILE A 80 10.75 2.95 13.27
CA ILE A 80 9.46 3.12 12.60
C ILE A 80 8.34 2.48 13.43
N VAL A 81 8.53 1.23 13.87
CA VAL A 81 7.53 0.49 14.67
C VAL A 81 7.23 1.18 16.00
N GLU A 82 8.26 1.61 16.73
CA GLU A 82 8.09 2.36 17.99
C GLU A 82 7.25 3.63 17.80
N ARG A 83 7.44 4.33 16.67
CA ARG A 83 6.65 5.52 16.33
C ARG A 83 5.22 5.17 15.94
N ILE A 84 5.01 4.12 15.15
CA ILE A 84 3.66 3.64 14.83
C ILE A 84 2.91 3.30 16.12
N ILE A 85 3.56 2.63 17.08
CA ILE A 85 2.95 2.29 18.38
C ILE A 85 2.61 3.56 19.16
N ALA A 86 3.54 4.51 19.27
CA ALA A 86 3.31 5.77 19.97
C ALA A 86 2.16 6.59 19.35
N GLU A 87 2.08 6.65 18.02
CA GLU A 87 0.98 7.30 17.30
C GLU A 87 -0.34 6.54 17.44
N ASN A 88 -0.27 5.20 17.53
CA ASN A 88 -1.44 4.35 17.69
C ASN A 88 -2.09 4.50 19.06
N ASP A 89 -1.30 4.69 20.12
CA ASP A 89 -1.79 4.86 21.49
C ASP A 89 -2.64 6.14 21.62
N ASP A 90 -2.28 7.20 20.89
CA ASP A 90 -3.11 8.41 20.75
C ASP A 90 -4.37 8.18 19.89
N THR A 91 -4.29 7.35 18.84
CA THR A 91 -5.43 7.07 17.93
C THR A 91 -6.42 6.01 18.44
N LEU A 92 -6.13 5.27 19.52
CA LEU A 92 -7.03 4.22 20.03
C LEU A 92 -8.40 4.80 20.44
N LYS A 93 -8.41 6.01 21.03
CA LYS A 93 -9.63 6.75 21.41
C LYS A 93 -10.46 7.20 20.21
N GLU A 94 -9.80 7.69 19.16
CA GLU A 94 -10.44 8.05 17.88
C GLU A 94 -10.99 6.82 17.15
N THR A 95 -10.28 5.70 17.19
CA THR A 95 -10.66 4.43 16.57
C THR A 95 -11.89 3.82 17.25
N ILE A 96 -11.97 3.90 18.59
CA ILE A 96 -13.18 3.52 19.33
C ILE A 96 -14.37 4.37 18.91
N ARG A 97 -14.18 5.68 18.70
CA ARG A 97 -15.23 6.61 18.26
C ARG A 97 -15.72 6.29 16.84
N LYS A 98 -14.80 6.12 15.89
CA LYS A 98 -15.10 5.74 14.49
C LYS A 98 -15.72 4.35 14.38
N ARG A 99 -15.30 3.39 15.22
CA ARG A 99 -15.90 2.04 15.30
C ARG A 99 -17.33 2.10 15.83
N LYS A 100 -17.62 2.99 16.79
CA LYS A 100 -18.99 3.26 17.26
C LYS A 100 -19.85 3.82 16.14
N GLU A 101 -19.35 4.80 15.39
CA GLU A 101 -20.04 5.41 14.24
C GLU A 101 -20.29 4.41 13.11
N TYR A 102 -19.30 3.58 12.78
CA TYR A 102 -19.44 2.47 11.83
C TYR A 102 -20.51 1.46 12.27
N LEU A 103 -20.51 1.02 13.54
CA LEU A 103 -21.50 0.09 14.06
C LEU A 103 -22.92 0.70 14.06
N ILE A 104 -23.04 2.02 14.24
CA ILE A 104 -24.31 2.75 14.13
C ILE A 104 -24.79 2.77 12.67
N ARG A 105 -23.90 3.05 11.71
CA ARG A 105 -24.22 3.00 10.27
C ARG A 105 -24.60 1.58 9.81
N LYS A 106 -23.86 0.57 10.26
CA LYS A 106 -24.14 -0.85 10.01
C LYS A 106 -25.52 -1.29 10.55
N LYS A 107 -25.91 -0.83 11.74
CA LYS A 107 -27.25 -1.06 12.31
C LYS A 107 -28.38 -0.39 11.52
N ALA A 108 -28.08 0.62 10.71
CA ALA A 108 -29.06 1.38 9.94
C ALA A 108 -29.31 0.85 8.52
N VAL A 109 -28.70 -0.27 8.11
CA VAL A 109 -28.84 -0.89 6.76
C VAL A 109 -28.57 0.12 5.64
N LEU A 110 -27.52 0.93 5.79
CA LEU A 110 -27.04 1.85 4.78
C LEU A 110 -25.69 1.33 4.25
N ALA A 111 -25.77 0.64 3.10
CA ALA A 111 -24.70 0.22 2.19
C ALA A 111 -23.49 -0.52 2.81
N ASP A 112 -23.52 -1.85 2.77
CA ASP A 112 -22.32 -2.68 2.91
C ASP A 112 -21.63 -2.72 1.53
N ASN A 113 -20.45 -2.13 1.40
CA ASN A 113 -19.59 -2.33 0.23
C ASN A 113 -18.71 -3.56 0.52
N SER A 114 -19.35 -4.71 0.75
CA SER A 114 -18.71 -5.90 1.31
C SER A 114 -17.51 -6.35 0.48
N GLU A 115 -17.61 -6.25 -0.85
CA GLU A 115 -16.54 -6.66 -1.77
C GLU A 115 -15.31 -5.75 -1.69
N TYR A 116 -15.49 -4.43 -1.65
CA TYR A 116 -14.38 -3.49 -1.47
C TYR A 116 -13.70 -3.68 -0.10
N ASP A 117 -14.49 -3.78 0.97
CA ASP A 117 -13.96 -3.95 2.33
C ASP A 117 -13.24 -5.30 2.52
N GLU A 118 -13.69 -6.36 1.84
CA GLU A 118 -13.02 -7.66 1.78
C GLU A 118 -11.71 -7.56 0.99
N PHE A 119 -11.74 -6.93 -0.19
CA PHE A 119 -10.55 -6.73 -1.00
C PHE A 119 -9.45 -5.95 -0.26
N VAL A 120 -9.79 -4.83 0.38
CA VAL A 120 -8.82 -4.02 1.14
C VAL A 120 -8.20 -4.82 2.30
N LYS A 121 -8.97 -5.71 2.95
CA LYS A 121 -8.44 -6.60 3.99
C LYS A 121 -7.49 -7.64 3.40
N GLU A 122 -7.85 -8.22 2.26
CA GLU A 122 -7.06 -9.25 1.58
C GLU A 122 -5.69 -8.74 1.14
N VAL A 123 -5.62 -7.52 0.59
CA VAL A 123 -4.36 -6.92 0.12
C VAL A 123 -3.63 -6.10 1.19
N GLY A 124 -4.23 -5.92 2.36
CA GLY A 124 -3.79 -4.96 3.37
C GLY A 124 -2.39 -5.23 3.92
N ASP A 125 -2.09 -6.48 4.27
CA ASP A 125 -0.80 -6.86 4.85
C ASP A 125 0.34 -6.64 3.85
N GLU A 126 0.12 -7.02 2.59
CA GLU A 126 1.07 -6.85 1.50
C GLU A 126 1.32 -5.36 1.19
N CYS A 127 0.25 -4.55 1.12
CA CYS A 127 0.38 -3.09 0.95
C CYS A 127 1.12 -2.44 2.13
N ASN A 128 0.82 -2.85 3.36
CA ASN A 128 1.50 -2.34 4.54
C ASN A 128 2.99 -2.72 4.53
N TYR A 129 3.32 -3.93 4.08
CA TYR A 129 4.71 -4.35 3.92
C TYR A 129 5.45 -3.49 2.87
N MET A 130 4.83 -3.23 1.72
CA MET A 130 5.40 -2.33 0.71
C MET A 130 5.69 -0.94 1.27
N LEU A 131 4.71 -0.35 1.97
CA LEU A 131 4.84 0.98 2.58
C LEU A 131 5.87 0.99 3.72
N MET A 132 5.97 -0.08 4.50
CA MET A 132 7.01 -0.24 5.52
C MET A 132 8.41 -0.25 4.91
N MET A 133 8.62 -1.03 3.84
CA MET A 133 9.92 -1.09 3.17
C MET A 133 10.31 0.24 2.53
N LEU A 134 9.35 1.00 2.02
CA LEU A 134 9.59 2.36 1.58
C LEU A 134 9.97 3.29 2.74
N SER A 135 9.27 3.19 3.88
CA SER A 135 9.65 3.93 5.09
C SER A 135 11.08 3.60 5.54
N VAL A 136 11.47 2.32 5.49
CA VAL A 136 12.85 1.88 5.77
C VAL A 136 13.84 2.49 4.78
N GLN A 137 13.55 2.44 3.47
CA GLN A 137 14.38 3.10 2.46
C GLN A 137 14.59 4.58 2.79
N ARG A 138 13.52 5.31 3.04
CA ARG A 138 13.57 6.75 3.31
C ARG A 138 14.32 7.06 4.61
N TYR A 139 14.21 6.20 5.61
CA TYR A 139 15.00 6.30 6.84
C TYR A 139 16.50 6.15 6.55
N LEU A 140 16.88 5.10 5.80
CA LEU A 140 18.28 4.74 5.56
C LEU A 140 18.97 5.67 4.55
N LYS A 141 18.27 6.05 3.47
CA LYS A 141 18.86 6.74 2.33
C LYS A 141 18.49 8.23 2.24
N GLY A 142 17.47 8.67 2.97
CA GLY A 142 17.02 10.07 2.96
C GLY A 142 16.29 10.47 1.67
N GLU A 143 16.14 11.78 1.47
CA GLU A 143 15.46 12.37 0.31
C GLU A 143 16.27 12.20 -0.99
N GLY A 144 15.60 12.27 -2.15
CA GLY A 144 16.25 12.31 -3.47
C GLY A 144 16.54 10.95 -4.12
N VAL A 145 16.19 9.84 -3.45
CA VAL A 145 16.14 8.52 -4.10
C VAL A 145 14.92 8.49 -5.00
N ASN A 146 15.11 8.19 -6.29
CA ASN A 146 14.02 7.95 -7.23
C ASN A 146 14.16 6.53 -7.78
N ASN A 147 13.31 5.62 -7.28
CA ASN A 147 13.36 4.21 -7.65
C ASN A 147 11.95 3.59 -7.61
N LYS A 148 11.87 2.28 -7.88
CA LYS A 148 10.59 1.58 -7.95
C LYS A 148 9.79 1.61 -6.65
N LEU A 149 10.40 1.72 -5.47
CA LEU A 149 9.67 1.87 -4.21
C LEU A 149 8.94 3.24 -4.13
N GLU A 150 9.57 4.31 -4.62
CA GLU A 150 8.91 5.63 -4.72
C GLU A 150 7.80 5.62 -5.79
N GLU A 151 8.01 4.91 -6.91
CA GLU A 151 6.95 4.71 -7.93
C GLU A 151 5.73 3.99 -7.35
N LEU A 152 5.94 2.93 -6.54
CA LEU A 152 4.85 2.25 -5.83
C LEU A 152 4.07 3.22 -4.93
N PHE A 153 4.76 4.14 -4.27
CA PHE A 153 4.09 5.13 -3.42
C PHE A 153 3.28 6.15 -4.20
N ASP A 154 3.78 6.58 -5.35
CA ASP A 154 3.02 7.43 -6.25
C ASP A 154 1.75 6.74 -6.74
N ILE A 155 1.81 5.44 -7.02
CA ILE A 155 0.64 4.62 -7.35
C ILE A 155 -0.37 4.59 -6.18
N PHE A 156 0.08 4.33 -4.96
CA PHE A 156 -0.79 4.36 -3.77
C PHE A 156 -1.42 5.75 -3.56
N LYS A 157 -0.66 6.83 -3.76
CA LYS A 157 -1.17 8.21 -3.67
C LYS A 157 -2.23 8.54 -4.73
N MET A 158 -2.22 7.84 -5.87
CA MET A 158 -3.27 7.92 -6.89
C MET A 158 -4.52 7.11 -6.54
N GLY A 159 -4.49 6.30 -5.48
CA GLY A 159 -5.60 5.46 -5.03
C GLY A 159 -5.63 4.08 -5.67
N PHE A 160 -4.59 3.70 -6.41
CA PHE A 160 -4.48 2.39 -7.06
C PHE A 160 -3.76 1.36 -6.17
N LEU A 161 -4.02 0.08 -6.43
CA LEU A 161 -3.19 -1.04 -5.96
C LEU A 161 -2.12 -1.34 -7.02
N PRO A 162 -0.81 -1.25 -6.72
CA PRO A 162 0.20 -1.89 -7.55
C PRO A 162 0.08 -3.42 -7.39
N CYS A 163 -0.15 -4.15 -8.48
CA CYS A 163 -0.51 -5.58 -8.39
C CYS A 163 0.30 -6.50 -9.30
N GLY A 164 1.17 -5.99 -10.17
CA GLY A 164 2.00 -6.83 -11.04
C GLY A 164 3.09 -6.04 -11.75
N VAL A 165 4.02 -6.74 -12.38
CA VAL A 165 5.08 -6.13 -13.20
C VAL A 165 5.24 -6.85 -14.52
N LYS A 166 5.21 -6.12 -15.63
CA LYS A 166 5.44 -6.69 -16.97
C LYS A 166 6.93 -6.91 -17.23
N LYS A 167 7.29 -8.09 -17.74
CA LYS A 167 8.69 -8.47 -18.01
C LYS A 167 9.37 -7.63 -19.08
N ASN A 168 8.65 -7.29 -20.14
CA ASN A 168 9.20 -6.61 -21.31
C ASN A 168 9.54 -5.13 -21.07
N ALA A 169 8.81 -4.45 -20.18
CA ALA A 169 8.94 -3.02 -19.94
C ALA A 169 9.40 -2.68 -18.51
N ASN A 170 9.45 -3.68 -17.62
CA ASN A 170 9.63 -3.48 -16.17
C ASN A 170 8.66 -2.43 -15.61
N GLU A 171 7.43 -2.47 -16.13
CA GLU A 171 6.35 -1.53 -15.84
C GLU A 171 5.42 -2.13 -14.80
N ILE A 172 5.10 -1.34 -13.77
CA ILE A 172 4.14 -1.74 -12.75
C ILE A 172 2.73 -1.57 -13.34
N VAL A 173 1.97 -2.66 -13.29
CA VAL A 173 0.53 -2.63 -13.58
C VAL A 173 -0.26 -2.44 -12.30
N VAL A 174 -1.42 -1.83 -12.44
CA VAL A 174 -2.22 -1.40 -11.30
C VAL A 174 -3.64 -1.92 -11.39
N PHE A 175 -4.30 -2.05 -10.25
CA PHE A 175 -5.73 -2.30 -10.16
C PHE A 175 -6.41 -1.05 -9.58
N ASP A 176 -7.58 -0.69 -10.13
CA ASP A 176 -8.40 0.41 -9.64
C ASP A 176 -9.52 -0.12 -8.73
N PRO A 177 -9.41 0.05 -7.40
CA PRO A 177 -10.41 -0.47 -6.48
C PRO A 177 -11.78 0.22 -6.58
N SER A 178 -11.91 1.35 -7.29
CA SER A 178 -13.21 2.02 -7.48
C SER A 178 -14.22 1.12 -8.20
N VAL A 179 -13.76 0.15 -9.01
CA VAL A 179 -14.64 -0.81 -9.68
C VAL A 179 -15.35 -1.76 -8.70
N LEU A 180 -14.87 -1.85 -7.46
CA LEU A 180 -15.46 -2.66 -6.39
C LEU A 180 -16.42 -1.86 -5.50
N THR A 181 -16.53 -0.55 -5.73
CA THR A 181 -17.45 0.30 -4.96
C THR A 181 -18.81 0.36 -5.66
N VAL A 182 -19.86 -0.08 -4.96
CA VAL A 182 -21.25 0.16 -5.40
C VAL A 182 -21.55 1.66 -5.24
N VAL A 183 -21.91 2.31 -6.34
CA VAL A 183 -22.33 3.73 -6.41
C VAL A 183 -23.77 3.88 -5.92
#